data_AF-K9WVM7-F1
#
_entry.id   AF-K9WVM7-F1
#
_cell.length_a   1.000
_cell.length_b   1.000
_cell.length_c   1.000
_cell.angle_alpha   90.00
_cell.angle_beta   90.00
_cell.angle_gamma   90.00
#
_symmetry.space_group_name_H-M   'P 1'
#
loop_
_entity.id
_entity.type
_entity.pdbx_description
1 polymer ?
#
loop_
_entity_poly.entity_id
_entity_poly.type
_entity_poly.pdbx_seq_one_letter_code
_entity_poly.pdbx_strand_id
1 'polypeptide(L)'
;MNKAFLKNSLGSKETAEKLAQKAQQVVPAYKRYLETHDLKPGEPFENLPTSDKKSYALVYPYEDILVREPEEIFALFRSSGSSGNSFYWPQLKSTYRSAPVVGKKFFEDIFAIEQKKTLAIVGFNLGGWIGGESASWNLKNVALNAPYPFWVLCPGNDIDEIIKIICQLESSVEQIILLIVPSAIAHLHLRASQLKQSLPVKKLRYLVGGEPFPETLRIFFQNQAEVADNIPFMLSIYASADTGNLGFESLYSVAVRKLLCQNEALTGELGIEFPIPQFFHFAAPDTFLEIVNGNLCVTLWQGIPLVRYILYDRVSLYSWRELRQAILSSPHLNPQDEPWVKLLQSASEGLPDLIAITGRADRCLIIGAANLMEYMLDEAVKNEDLKDILTGLYRATIVYEENQQYLSFNLETIQDIDLDLEKIDLVYYSLVKTLGRLEPYFFEAYKNLYSIWDTDRKKRILRLNFVSWPSLSQTTKTSIKQRGIVQ
;
A
#
# COMPACT_ATOMS: atom_id res chain seq x y z
N MET A 1 6.72 -25.52 16.01
CA MET A 1 5.76 -25.21 17.09
C MET A 1 4.53 -24.59 16.46
N ASN A 2 3.34 -25.13 16.74
CA ASN A 2 2.09 -24.52 16.25
C ASN A 2 1.88 -23.21 17.03
N LYS A 3 2.10 -22.07 16.39
CA LYS A 3 1.97 -20.77 17.03
C LYS A 3 0.48 -20.46 17.15
N ALA A 4 -0.07 -20.53 18.37
CA ALA A 4 -1.50 -20.38 18.64
C ALA A 4 -2.10 -19.05 18.14
N PHE A 5 -1.25 -18.05 17.89
CA PHE A 5 -1.64 -16.78 17.33
C PHE A 5 -1.80 -16.75 15.80
N LEU A 6 -1.40 -17.78 15.05
CA LEU A 6 -1.59 -17.82 13.60
C LEU A 6 -3.00 -18.30 13.24
N LYS A 7 -3.58 -17.69 12.20
CA LYS A 7 -4.88 -18.04 11.62
C LYS A 7 -4.74 -18.32 10.13
N ASN A 8 -5.63 -19.18 9.61
CA ASN A 8 -5.71 -19.47 8.18
C ASN A 8 -6.75 -18.59 7.45
N SER A 9 -7.66 -17.97 8.20
CA SER A 9 -8.71 -17.11 7.67
C SER A 9 -9.21 -16.09 8.69
N LEU A 10 -9.80 -15.00 8.20
CA LEU A 10 -10.54 -13.98 8.95
C LEU A 10 -11.91 -13.75 8.29
N GLY A 11 -12.90 -13.31 9.08
CA GLY A 11 -14.27 -13.11 8.62
C GLY A 11 -15.13 -14.38 8.68
N SER A 12 -16.37 -14.27 8.19
CA SER A 12 -17.36 -15.36 8.25
C SER A 12 -17.32 -16.22 6.99
N LYS A 13 -16.91 -17.49 7.14
CA LYS A 13 -16.93 -18.47 6.05
C LYS A 13 -18.35 -18.72 5.52
N GLU A 14 -19.35 -18.77 6.40
CA GLU A 14 -20.76 -18.89 6.01
C GLU A 14 -21.21 -17.72 5.12
N THR A 15 -20.72 -16.50 5.42
CA THR A 15 -20.99 -15.33 4.57
C THR A 15 -20.30 -15.51 3.21
N ALA A 16 -19.05 -15.95 3.16
CA ALA A 16 -18.33 -16.24 1.93
C ALA A 16 -19.07 -17.27 1.04
N GLU A 17 -19.57 -18.35 1.64
CA GLU A 17 -20.36 -19.39 0.96
C GLU A 17 -21.63 -18.82 0.32
N LYS A 18 -22.38 -17.99 1.06
CA LYS A 18 -23.59 -17.31 0.55
C LYS A 18 -23.27 -16.37 -0.61
N LEU A 19 -22.20 -15.59 -0.49
CA LEU A 19 -21.77 -14.65 -1.53
C LEU A 19 -21.30 -15.39 -2.79
N ALA A 20 -20.54 -16.45 -2.63
CA ALA A 20 -20.10 -17.30 -3.72
C ALA A 20 -21.29 -17.98 -4.41
N GLN A 21 -22.24 -18.53 -3.67
CA GLN A 21 -23.48 -19.10 -4.22
C GLN A 21 -24.26 -18.06 -5.02
N LYS A 22 -24.37 -16.82 -4.51
CA LYS A 22 -25.00 -15.72 -5.24
C LYS A 22 -24.26 -15.41 -6.54
N ALA A 23 -22.93 -15.32 -6.52
CA ALA A 23 -22.12 -15.07 -7.72
C ALA A 23 -22.33 -16.17 -8.79
N GLN A 24 -22.33 -17.44 -8.38
CA GLN A 24 -22.64 -18.59 -9.24
C GLN A 24 -24.01 -18.48 -9.92
N GLN A 25 -24.98 -17.84 -9.29
CA GLN A 25 -26.34 -17.72 -9.82
C GLN A 25 -26.54 -16.50 -10.72
N VAL A 26 -25.94 -15.35 -10.38
CA VAL A 26 -26.32 -14.07 -10.98
C VAL A 26 -25.26 -13.45 -11.87
N VAL A 27 -23.97 -13.83 -11.75
CA VAL A 27 -22.87 -13.22 -12.52
C VAL A 27 -22.56 -14.08 -13.76
N PRO A 28 -22.86 -13.61 -15.00
CA PRO A 28 -22.65 -14.40 -16.21
C PRO A 28 -21.20 -14.84 -16.43
N ALA A 29 -20.24 -13.93 -16.21
CA ALA A 29 -18.82 -14.25 -16.35
C ALA A 29 -18.37 -15.34 -15.37
N TYR A 30 -18.86 -15.31 -14.12
CA TYR A 30 -18.48 -16.30 -13.12
C TYR A 30 -18.97 -17.70 -13.49
N LYS A 31 -20.16 -17.84 -14.08
CA LYS A 31 -20.64 -19.13 -14.60
C LYS A 31 -19.71 -19.70 -15.68
N ARG A 32 -19.34 -18.87 -16.65
CA ARG A 32 -18.39 -19.27 -17.71
C ARG A 32 -17.01 -19.59 -17.13
N TYR A 33 -16.56 -18.84 -16.12
CA TYR A 33 -15.31 -19.11 -15.43
C TYR A 33 -15.29 -20.48 -14.73
N LEU A 34 -16.42 -20.91 -14.17
CA LEU A 34 -16.54 -22.27 -13.64
C LEU A 34 -16.51 -23.32 -14.75
N GLU A 35 -17.19 -23.07 -15.88
CA GLU A 35 -17.18 -23.98 -17.03
C GLU A 35 -15.78 -24.18 -17.60
N THR A 36 -14.92 -23.14 -17.64
CA THR A 36 -13.51 -23.29 -18.06
C THR A 36 -12.65 -24.12 -17.10
N HIS A 37 -13.16 -24.38 -15.88
CA HIS A 37 -12.54 -25.24 -14.88
C HIS A 37 -13.27 -26.58 -14.73
N ASP A 38 -14.14 -26.95 -15.69
CA ASP A 38 -14.95 -28.17 -15.67
C ASP A 38 -15.92 -28.25 -14.47
N LEU A 39 -16.33 -27.10 -13.92
CA LEU A 39 -17.25 -26.98 -12.79
C LEU A 39 -18.61 -26.40 -13.20
N LYS A 40 -19.65 -26.68 -12.43
CA LYS A 40 -21.01 -26.17 -12.65
C LYS A 40 -21.47 -25.25 -11.52
N PRO A 41 -22.40 -24.31 -11.75
CA PRO A 41 -23.01 -23.57 -10.66
C PRO A 41 -23.65 -24.51 -9.62
N GLY A 42 -23.39 -24.25 -8.34
CA GLY A 42 -23.79 -25.10 -7.22
C GLY A 42 -22.64 -25.79 -6.51
N GLU A 43 -21.40 -25.63 -6.97
CA GLU A 43 -20.23 -26.18 -6.28
C GLU A 43 -20.06 -25.59 -4.86
N PRO A 44 -19.66 -26.41 -3.88
CA PRO A 44 -19.24 -25.96 -2.55
C PRO A 44 -18.08 -24.95 -2.63
N PHE A 45 -18.02 -24.03 -1.67
CA PHE A 45 -17.05 -22.94 -1.66
C PHE A 45 -15.59 -23.40 -1.76
N GLU A 46 -15.26 -24.51 -1.09
CA GLU A 46 -13.91 -25.08 -1.06
C GLU A 46 -13.45 -25.61 -2.42
N ASN A 47 -14.40 -26.05 -3.25
CA ASN A 47 -14.14 -26.56 -4.59
C ASN A 47 -14.00 -25.45 -5.65
N LEU A 48 -14.43 -24.23 -5.32
CA LEU A 48 -14.38 -23.13 -6.28
C LEU A 48 -12.93 -22.77 -6.60
N PRO A 49 -12.60 -22.55 -7.89
CA PRO A 49 -11.26 -22.18 -8.29
C PRO A 49 -10.93 -20.78 -7.76
N THR A 50 -9.66 -20.55 -7.44
CA THR A 50 -9.19 -19.18 -7.16
C THR A 50 -9.28 -18.35 -8.43
N SER A 51 -9.59 -17.06 -8.30
CA SER A 51 -9.59 -16.10 -9.40
C SER A 51 -8.57 -15.00 -9.15
N ASP A 52 -8.19 -14.26 -10.19
CA ASP A 52 -7.36 -13.07 -10.08
C ASP A 52 -7.66 -12.12 -11.24
N LYS A 53 -6.98 -10.97 -11.26
CA LYS A 53 -7.17 -9.95 -12.29
C LYS A 53 -6.92 -10.48 -13.71
N LYS A 54 -5.89 -11.31 -13.89
CA LYS A 54 -5.46 -11.87 -15.19
C LYS A 54 -6.31 -13.06 -15.62
N SER A 55 -6.72 -13.92 -14.69
CA SER A 55 -7.52 -15.12 -14.98
C SER A 55 -9.03 -14.86 -15.08
N TYR A 56 -9.51 -13.75 -14.50
CA TYR A 56 -10.94 -13.44 -14.44
C TYR A 56 -11.26 -12.03 -14.91
N ALA A 57 -10.85 -10.98 -14.16
CA ALA A 57 -11.35 -9.62 -14.38
C ALA A 57 -11.05 -9.05 -15.77
N LEU A 58 -9.90 -9.40 -16.36
CA LEU A 58 -9.47 -8.94 -17.69
C LEU A 58 -9.88 -9.88 -18.84
N VAL A 59 -10.43 -11.06 -18.54
CA VAL A 59 -10.75 -12.08 -19.56
C VAL A 59 -12.16 -11.90 -20.11
N TYR A 60 -13.10 -11.48 -19.26
CA TYR A 60 -14.51 -11.40 -19.62
C TYR A 60 -14.93 -9.95 -19.94
N PRO A 61 -15.96 -9.75 -20.78
CA PRO A 61 -16.55 -8.43 -21.00
C PRO A 61 -16.95 -7.77 -19.70
N TYR A 62 -16.78 -6.45 -19.62
CA TYR A 62 -16.97 -5.69 -18.38
C TYR A 62 -18.40 -5.84 -17.85
N GLU A 63 -19.39 -5.76 -18.72
CA GLU A 63 -20.81 -5.95 -18.42
C GLU A 63 -21.15 -7.34 -17.84
N ASP A 64 -20.36 -8.36 -18.16
CA ASP A 64 -20.63 -9.74 -17.74
C ASP A 64 -20.06 -10.05 -16.34
N ILE A 65 -19.13 -9.24 -15.83
CA ILE A 65 -18.54 -9.39 -14.49
C ILE A 65 -19.22 -8.51 -13.43
N LEU A 66 -20.09 -7.58 -13.85
CA LEU A 66 -20.84 -6.71 -12.94
C LEU A 66 -21.94 -7.45 -12.19
N VAL A 67 -22.30 -6.92 -11.03
CA VAL A 67 -23.60 -7.19 -10.41
C VAL A 67 -24.75 -6.71 -11.30
N ARG A 68 -25.92 -7.36 -11.19
CA ARG A 68 -27.12 -7.05 -12.00
C ARG A 68 -27.92 -5.82 -11.54
N GLU A 69 -27.34 -4.97 -10.70
CA GLU A 69 -28.01 -3.80 -10.10
C GLU A 69 -27.16 -2.54 -10.35
N PRO A 70 -27.03 -2.06 -11.60
CA PRO A 70 -26.20 -0.90 -11.93
C PRO A 70 -26.64 0.39 -11.22
N GLU A 71 -27.90 0.46 -10.77
CA GLU A 71 -28.50 1.55 -10.01
C GLU A 71 -27.92 1.65 -8.61
N GLU A 72 -27.36 0.57 -8.07
CA GLU A 72 -26.62 0.58 -6.81
C GLU A 72 -25.18 1.06 -6.98
N ILE A 73 -24.66 1.24 -8.20
CA ILE A 73 -23.33 1.82 -8.40
C ILE A 73 -23.39 3.33 -8.13
N PHE A 74 -22.50 3.85 -7.28
CA PHE A 74 -22.40 5.30 -7.03
C PHE A 74 -21.10 5.92 -7.57
N ALA A 75 -20.03 5.13 -7.68
CA ALA A 75 -18.73 5.60 -8.16
C ALA A 75 -17.99 4.50 -8.91
N LEU A 76 -17.10 4.93 -9.81
CA LEU A 76 -16.15 4.08 -10.50
C LEU A 76 -14.75 4.52 -10.07
N PHE A 77 -13.97 3.59 -9.53
CA PHE A 77 -12.57 3.84 -9.19
C PHE A 77 -11.63 3.10 -10.12
N ARG A 78 -10.44 3.63 -10.30
CA ARG A 78 -9.41 3.13 -11.20
C ARG A 78 -8.32 2.43 -10.40
N SER A 79 -7.85 1.32 -10.94
CA SER A 79 -6.61 0.65 -10.52
C SER A 79 -5.54 0.75 -11.60
N SER A 80 -4.26 0.76 -11.21
CA SER A 80 -3.15 0.51 -12.12
C SER A 80 -3.27 -0.91 -12.67
N GLY A 81 -3.25 -1.04 -13.98
CA GLY A 81 -3.38 -2.33 -14.65
C GLY A 81 -2.04 -3.01 -14.82
N SER A 82 -2.00 -4.33 -14.62
CA SER A 82 -0.82 -5.14 -14.96
C SER A 82 -0.59 -5.30 -16.48
N SER A 83 -1.38 -4.62 -17.32
CA SER A 83 -1.33 -4.66 -18.79
C SER A 83 -1.15 -3.29 -19.46
N GLY A 84 -0.89 -2.22 -18.68
CA GLY A 84 -0.82 -0.83 -19.18
C GLY A 84 -2.19 -0.18 -19.40
N ASN A 85 -3.28 -0.95 -19.45
CA ASN A 85 -4.65 -0.46 -19.50
C ASN A 85 -5.28 -0.45 -18.10
N SER A 86 -6.00 0.62 -17.81
CA SER A 86 -6.61 0.81 -16.49
C SER A 86 -7.91 0.05 -16.34
N PHE A 87 -8.14 -0.52 -15.16
CA PHE A 87 -9.34 -1.27 -14.85
C PHE A 87 -10.21 -0.49 -13.86
N TYR A 88 -11.51 -0.41 -14.14
CA TYR A 88 -12.48 0.37 -13.39
C TYR A 88 -13.32 -0.52 -12.46
N TRP A 89 -13.29 -0.24 -11.16
CA TRP A 89 -13.96 -0.94 -10.10
C TRP A 89 -15.22 -0.18 -9.67
N PRO A 90 -16.43 -0.70 -9.95
CA PRO A 90 -17.66 -0.07 -9.51
C PRO A 90 -17.89 -0.30 -8.02
N GLN A 91 -18.29 0.76 -7.34
CA GLN A 91 -18.57 0.73 -5.91
C GLN A 91 -20.06 0.89 -5.64
N LEU A 92 -20.58 0.10 -4.71
CA LEU A 92 -22.00 0.04 -4.39
C LEU A 92 -22.40 1.05 -3.32
N LYS A 93 -23.59 1.64 -3.45
CA LYS A 93 -24.20 2.54 -2.47
C LYS A 93 -24.30 1.87 -1.11
N SER A 94 -24.77 0.62 -1.10
CA SER A 94 -24.92 -0.20 0.11
C SER A 94 -23.64 -0.25 0.96
N THR A 95 -22.47 -0.43 0.34
CA THR A 95 -21.17 -0.45 1.02
C THR A 95 -20.78 0.90 1.62
N TYR A 96 -21.20 2.02 1.01
CA TYR A 96 -20.74 3.37 1.39
C TYR A 96 -21.75 4.17 2.23
N ARG A 97 -23.00 3.73 2.37
CA ARG A 97 -24.03 4.44 3.17
C ARG A 97 -23.59 4.70 4.61
N SER A 98 -22.89 3.75 5.24
CA SER A 98 -22.40 3.88 6.62
C SER A 98 -20.99 4.47 6.72
N ALA A 99 -20.27 4.60 5.60
CA ALA A 99 -18.86 4.96 5.60
C ALA A 99 -18.57 6.33 6.26
N PRO A 100 -19.38 7.39 6.09
CA PRO A 100 -19.14 8.64 6.82
C PRO A 100 -19.31 8.53 8.34
N VAL A 101 -20.25 7.72 8.81
CA VAL A 101 -20.48 7.51 10.26
C VAL A 101 -19.32 6.74 10.87
N VAL A 102 -18.89 5.66 10.21
CA VAL A 102 -17.73 4.87 10.62
C VAL A 102 -16.45 5.72 10.56
N GLY A 103 -16.26 6.49 9.48
CA GLY A 103 -15.13 7.39 9.31
C GLY A 103 -15.07 8.45 10.41
N LYS A 104 -16.20 9.10 10.72
CA LYS A 104 -16.29 10.06 11.84
C LYS A 104 -15.80 9.44 13.14
N LYS A 105 -16.33 8.27 13.52
CA LYS A 105 -15.93 7.57 14.75
C LYS A 105 -14.45 7.22 14.77
N PHE A 106 -13.91 6.76 13.64
CA PHE A 106 -12.48 6.46 13.49
C PHE A 106 -11.60 7.70 13.76
N PHE A 107 -11.93 8.84 13.15
CA PHE A 107 -11.15 10.06 13.36
C PHE A 107 -11.32 10.65 14.78
N GLU A 108 -12.51 10.52 15.37
CA GLU A 108 -12.76 10.89 16.77
C GLU A 108 -11.91 10.04 17.72
N ASP A 109 -11.96 8.71 17.59
CA ASP A 109 -11.25 7.79 18.48
C ASP A 109 -9.72 7.91 18.40
N ILE A 110 -9.21 8.12 17.19
CA ILE A 110 -7.77 8.11 16.94
C ILE A 110 -7.20 9.51 17.09
N PHE A 111 -7.77 10.50 16.42
CA PHE A 111 -7.16 11.82 16.34
C PHE A 111 -7.78 12.82 17.32
N ALA A 112 -8.92 12.48 17.94
CA ALA A 112 -9.71 13.34 18.82
C ALA A 112 -10.17 14.62 18.11
N ILE A 113 -10.69 14.49 16.88
CA ILE A 113 -11.11 15.62 16.04
C ILE A 113 -12.29 16.40 16.63
N GLU A 114 -13.04 15.80 17.55
CA GLU A 114 -14.12 16.43 18.30
C GLU A 114 -13.62 17.34 19.43
N GLN A 115 -12.35 17.17 19.83
CA GLN A 115 -11.70 17.94 20.90
C GLN A 115 -10.70 18.98 20.37
N LYS A 116 -10.34 18.91 19.08
CA LYS A 116 -9.29 19.74 18.47
C LYS A 116 -9.77 20.34 17.16
N LYS A 117 -9.58 21.65 16.99
CA LYS A 117 -9.76 22.27 15.67
C LYS A 117 -8.79 21.63 14.68
N THR A 118 -9.33 20.90 13.70
CA THR A 118 -8.52 20.02 12.86
C THR A 118 -8.67 20.35 11.39
N LEU A 119 -7.53 20.42 10.70
CA LEU A 119 -7.46 20.48 9.23
C LEU A 119 -7.03 19.10 8.70
N ALA A 120 -7.90 18.43 7.96
CA ALA A 120 -7.56 17.25 7.18
C ALA A 120 -7.16 17.66 5.75
N ILE A 121 -6.03 17.15 5.28
CA ILE A 121 -5.49 17.40 3.94
C ILE A 121 -5.39 16.07 3.19
N VAL A 122 -6.07 15.94 2.06
CA VAL A 122 -6.01 14.77 1.18
C VAL A 122 -4.90 14.96 0.15
N GLY A 123 -3.71 14.47 0.51
CA GLY A 123 -2.49 14.44 -0.29
C GLY A 123 -2.34 13.21 -1.19
N PHE A 124 -3.26 12.26 -1.14
CA PHE A 124 -3.34 11.17 -2.11
C PHE A 124 -3.78 11.69 -3.49
N ASN A 125 -3.37 11.00 -4.54
CA ASN A 125 -3.80 11.31 -5.91
C ASN A 125 -5.33 11.32 -6.02
N LEU A 126 -5.88 12.40 -6.58
CA LEU A 126 -7.32 12.65 -6.75
C LEU A 126 -7.81 12.26 -8.15
N GLY A 127 -9.14 12.31 -8.36
CA GLY A 127 -9.76 12.00 -9.64
C GLY A 127 -10.29 10.58 -9.66
N GLY A 128 -9.91 9.78 -10.64
CA GLY A 128 -10.41 8.39 -10.76
C GLY A 128 -9.91 7.42 -9.69
N TRP A 129 -9.10 7.85 -8.72
CA TRP A 129 -8.29 6.96 -7.91
C TRP A 129 -8.85 6.76 -6.52
N ILE A 130 -9.03 5.49 -6.13
CA ILE A 130 -9.79 5.13 -4.92
C ILE A 130 -9.25 5.82 -3.66
N GLY A 131 -7.93 5.92 -3.51
CA GLY A 131 -7.30 6.47 -2.31
C GLY A 131 -7.71 7.92 -2.06
N GLY A 132 -7.40 8.82 -2.98
CA GLY A 132 -7.72 10.25 -2.83
C GLY A 132 -9.20 10.55 -2.97
N GLU A 133 -9.90 9.94 -3.93
CA GLU A 133 -11.31 10.26 -4.18
C GLU A 133 -12.21 9.76 -3.04
N SER A 134 -12.02 8.53 -2.58
CA SER A 134 -12.78 7.98 -1.44
C SER A 134 -12.48 8.75 -0.16
N ALA A 135 -11.21 9.09 0.11
CA ALA A 135 -10.83 9.90 1.25
C ALA A 135 -11.45 11.31 1.21
N SER A 136 -11.40 11.98 0.04
CA SER A 136 -12.00 13.29 -0.17
C SER A 136 -13.49 13.27 0.13
N TRP A 137 -14.20 12.29 -0.45
CA TRP A 137 -15.63 12.14 -0.25
C TRP A 137 -15.96 11.85 1.21
N ASN A 138 -15.29 10.88 1.84
CA ASN A 138 -15.55 10.50 3.23
C ASN A 138 -15.33 11.67 4.18
N LEU A 139 -14.17 12.33 4.10
CA LEU A 139 -13.80 13.43 4.99
C LEU A 139 -14.74 14.63 4.84
N LYS A 140 -15.13 15.01 3.62
CA LYS A 140 -16.09 16.10 3.39
C LYS A 140 -17.46 15.77 3.97
N ASN A 141 -17.90 14.51 3.89
CA ASN A 141 -19.14 14.08 4.54
C ASN A 141 -19.03 14.08 6.07
N VAL A 142 -17.87 13.72 6.64
CA VAL A 142 -17.62 13.87 8.08
C VAL A 142 -17.71 15.35 8.48
N ALA A 143 -17.03 16.24 7.75
CA ALA A 143 -17.03 17.68 8.01
C ALA A 143 -18.43 18.29 7.93
N LEU A 144 -19.22 17.92 6.92
CA LEU A 144 -20.59 18.40 6.75
C LEU A 144 -21.51 18.07 7.94
N ASN A 145 -21.25 16.94 8.61
CA ASN A 145 -22.08 16.43 9.72
C ASN A 145 -21.42 16.60 11.10
N ALA A 146 -20.26 17.27 11.17
CA ALA A 146 -19.55 17.49 12.42
C ALA A 146 -20.13 18.70 13.17
N PRO A 147 -20.43 18.59 14.48
CA PRO A 147 -20.84 19.73 15.30
C PRO A 147 -19.64 20.58 15.78
N TYR A 148 -18.43 20.31 15.30
CA TYR A 148 -17.16 20.93 15.72
C TYR A 148 -16.30 21.31 14.50
N PRO A 149 -15.30 22.19 14.66
CA PRO A 149 -14.47 22.65 13.54
C PRO A 149 -13.59 21.54 12.95
N PHE A 150 -14.02 20.99 11.83
CA PHE A 150 -13.29 20.03 11.02
C PHE A 150 -13.22 20.50 9.57
N TRP A 151 -12.04 20.90 9.12
CA TRP A 151 -11.82 21.46 7.79
C TRP A 151 -11.17 20.42 6.88
N VAL A 152 -11.54 20.41 5.61
CA VAL A 152 -11.03 19.44 4.64
C VAL A 152 -10.54 20.17 3.40
N LEU A 153 -9.29 19.90 3.03
CA LEU A 153 -8.68 20.33 1.78
C LEU A 153 -8.25 19.10 0.97
N CYS A 154 -8.37 19.15 -0.35
CA CYS A 154 -7.95 18.07 -1.23
C CYS A 154 -7.08 18.63 -2.37
N PRO A 155 -5.79 18.93 -2.13
CA PRO A 155 -4.86 19.40 -3.16
C PRO A 155 -4.30 18.26 -4.01
N GLY A 156 -4.54 16.99 -3.63
CA GLY A 156 -3.89 15.86 -4.28
C GLY A 156 -2.39 15.84 -3.94
N ASN A 157 -1.57 15.31 -4.83
CA ASN A 157 -0.12 15.19 -4.62
C ASN A 157 0.67 16.49 -4.92
N ASP A 158 0.00 17.65 -5.00
CA ASP A 158 0.67 18.95 -5.11
C ASP A 158 1.28 19.35 -3.77
N ILE A 159 2.56 19.00 -3.59
CA ILE A 159 3.32 19.27 -2.37
C ILE A 159 3.46 20.78 -2.11
N ASP A 160 3.56 21.62 -3.14
CA ASP A 160 3.70 23.07 -2.97
C ASP A 160 2.42 23.69 -2.42
N GLU A 161 1.26 23.24 -2.93
CA GLU A 161 -0.04 23.65 -2.41
C GLU A 161 -0.26 23.16 -0.97
N ILE A 162 0.12 21.90 -0.67
CA ILE A 162 0.04 21.35 0.70
C ILE A 162 0.84 22.22 1.67
N ILE A 163 2.10 22.53 1.37
CA ILE A 163 2.96 23.34 2.26
C ILE A 163 2.37 24.74 2.42
N LYS A 164 1.99 25.38 1.32
CA LYS A 164 1.41 26.72 1.33
C LYS A 164 0.22 26.81 2.30
N ILE A 165 -0.70 25.85 2.23
CA ILE A 165 -1.91 25.87 3.05
C ILE A 165 -1.62 25.51 4.51
N ILE A 166 -0.71 24.55 4.76
CA ILE A 166 -0.24 24.26 6.12
C ILE A 166 0.30 25.54 6.77
N CYS A 167 1.22 26.25 6.12
CA CYS A 167 1.81 27.47 6.68
C CYS A 167 0.79 28.62 6.81
N GLN A 168 -0.22 28.68 5.94
CA GLN A 168 -1.24 29.72 6.01
C GLN A 168 -2.26 29.48 7.14
N LEU A 169 -2.59 28.21 7.43
CA LEU A 169 -3.66 27.85 8.36
C LEU A 169 -3.18 27.31 9.71
N GLU A 170 -1.87 27.07 9.89
CA GLU A 170 -1.34 26.44 11.10
C GLU A 170 -1.71 27.16 12.39
N SER A 171 -1.85 28.50 12.39
CA SER A 171 -2.25 29.27 13.57
C SER A 171 -3.73 29.15 13.90
N SER A 172 -4.55 28.72 12.94
CA SER A 172 -6.01 28.61 13.07
C SER A 172 -6.46 27.23 13.53
N VAL A 173 -5.57 26.23 13.51
CA VAL A 173 -5.86 24.84 13.88
C VAL A 173 -4.88 24.31 14.93
N GLU A 174 -5.34 23.32 15.69
CA GLU A 174 -4.57 22.65 16.73
C GLU A 174 -3.88 21.39 16.19
N GLN A 175 -4.47 20.79 15.16
CA GLN A 175 -4.00 19.55 14.55
C GLN A 175 -4.17 19.60 13.02
N ILE A 176 -3.22 18.98 12.32
CA ILE A 176 -3.28 18.79 10.86
C ILE A 176 -3.13 17.29 10.58
N ILE A 177 -4.12 16.69 9.94
CA ILE A 177 -4.09 15.27 9.53
C ILE A 177 -3.84 15.21 8.03
N LEU A 178 -2.67 14.72 7.63
CA LEU A 178 -2.26 14.60 6.24
C LEU A 178 -2.43 13.14 5.77
N LEU A 179 -3.33 12.95 4.81
CA LEU A 179 -3.55 11.68 4.14
C LEU A 179 -2.65 11.61 2.91
N ILE A 180 -1.54 10.87 2.97
CA ILE A 180 -0.51 10.92 1.94
C ILE A 180 0.24 9.59 1.82
N VAL A 181 0.86 9.34 0.67
CA VAL A 181 1.75 8.20 0.51
C VAL A 181 3.00 8.39 1.41
N PRO A 182 3.49 7.33 2.10
CA PRO A 182 4.65 7.40 2.99
C PRO A 182 5.89 8.06 2.37
N SER A 183 6.23 7.72 1.13
CA SER A 183 7.40 8.25 0.40
C SER A 183 7.35 9.77 0.22
N ALA A 184 6.16 10.36 0.11
CA ALA A 184 5.99 11.79 -0.06
C ALA A 184 6.26 12.60 1.20
N ILE A 185 6.35 11.98 2.38
CA ILE A 185 6.60 12.69 3.64
C ILE A 185 7.99 13.31 3.65
N ALA A 186 9.03 12.56 3.26
CA ALA A 186 10.37 13.12 3.15
C ALA A 186 10.45 14.26 2.12
N HIS A 187 9.71 14.13 1.02
CA HIS A 187 9.61 15.15 -0.02
C HIS A 187 8.94 16.42 0.48
N LEU A 188 7.86 16.31 1.25
CA LEU A 188 7.20 17.43 1.90
C LEU A 188 8.17 18.23 2.77
N HIS A 189 8.95 17.54 3.62
CA HIS A 189 9.92 18.19 4.52
C HIS A 189 11.08 18.85 3.77
N LEU A 190 11.65 18.18 2.76
CA LEU A 190 12.66 18.81 1.91
C LEU A 190 12.09 20.04 1.22
N ARG A 191 10.94 19.90 0.57
CA ARG A 191 10.37 20.96 -0.26
C ARG A 191 10.04 22.19 0.57
N ALA A 192 9.52 22.01 1.79
CA ALA A 192 9.33 23.10 2.74
C ALA A 192 10.66 23.81 3.09
N SER A 193 11.72 23.05 3.33
CA SER A 193 13.07 23.61 3.57
C SER A 193 13.59 24.42 2.38
N GLN A 194 13.41 23.93 1.14
CA GLN A 194 13.78 24.65 -0.09
C GLN A 194 13.00 25.96 -0.26
N LEU A 195 11.70 25.93 0.07
CA LEU A 195 10.82 27.10 0.07
C LEU A 195 11.07 28.04 1.27
N LYS A 196 11.99 27.68 2.18
CA LYS A 196 12.27 28.39 3.44
C LYS A 196 11.02 28.55 4.31
N GLN A 197 10.14 27.55 4.27
CA GLN A 197 8.93 27.46 5.07
C GLN A 197 9.13 26.45 6.19
N SER A 198 8.71 26.82 7.41
CA SER A 198 8.76 25.92 8.56
C SER A 198 7.45 25.16 8.67
N LEU A 199 7.50 23.83 8.65
CA LEU A 199 6.33 23.00 8.90
C LEU A 199 6.06 22.90 10.42
N PRO A 200 4.80 22.94 10.88
CA PRO A 200 4.44 22.72 12.27
C PRO A 200 4.48 21.23 12.62
N VAL A 201 5.68 20.63 12.61
CA VAL A 201 5.88 19.17 12.74
C VAL A 201 5.18 18.56 13.96
N LYS A 202 5.06 19.32 15.06
CA LYS A 202 4.35 18.91 16.28
C LYS A 202 2.83 18.76 16.09
N LYS A 203 2.22 19.50 15.16
CA LYS A 203 0.78 19.46 14.83
C LYS A 203 0.44 18.43 13.75
N LEU A 204 1.43 18.03 12.94
CA LEU A 204 1.24 17.09 11.83
C LEU A 204 0.97 15.67 12.34
N ARG A 205 -0.02 15.03 11.72
CA ARG A 205 -0.41 13.64 11.87
C ARG A 205 -0.58 13.05 10.50
N TYR A 206 -0.22 11.78 10.33
CA TYR A 206 -0.23 11.12 9.03
C TYR A 206 -1.15 9.92 9.04
N LEU A 207 -1.97 9.80 8.00
CA LEU A 207 -2.73 8.60 7.71
C LEU A 207 -2.33 8.13 6.30
N VAL A 208 -1.49 7.12 6.24
CA VAL A 208 -0.75 6.74 5.04
C VAL A 208 -1.31 5.48 4.39
N GLY A 209 -0.99 5.26 3.13
CA GLY A 209 -1.42 4.09 2.38
C GLY A 209 -0.86 4.09 0.97
N GLY A 210 -1.18 3.04 0.21
CA GLY A 210 -0.77 2.87 -1.19
C GLY A 210 0.61 2.24 -1.40
N GLU A 211 1.45 2.14 -0.36
CA GLU A 211 2.74 1.45 -0.44
C GLU A 211 3.25 1.01 0.95
N PRO A 212 4.11 -0.04 1.01
CA PRO A 212 4.79 -0.41 2.23
C PRO A 212 5.91 0.58 2.58
N PHE A 213 6.18 0.73 3.87
CA PHE A 213 7.28 1.55 4.41
C PHE A 213 7.97 0.85 5.59
N PRO A 214 9.28 1.06 5.79
CA PRO A 214 10.02 0.54 6.94
C PRO A 214 9.60 1.25 8.22
N GLU A 215 9.53 0.54 9.34
CA GLU A 215 9.11 1.11 10.63
C GLU A 215 10.06 2.21 11.13
N THR A 216 11.34 2.16 10.73
CA THR A 216 12.35 3.19 11.00
C THR A 216 11.96 4.57 10.48
N LEU A 217 11.23 4.65 9.36
CA LEU A 217 10.72 5.92 8.82
C LEU A 217 9.74 6.57 9.78
N ARG A 218 8.81 5.78 10.35
CA ARG A 218 7.85 6.29 11.35
C ARG A 218 8.58 6.78 12.60
N ILE A 219 9.52 5.98 13.11
CA ILE A 219 10.31 6.33 14.31
C ILE A 219 11.08 7.64 14.07
N PHE A 220 11.73 7.79 12.92
CA PHE A 220 12.48 8.99 12.57
C PHE A 220 11.62 10.26 12.63
N PHE A 221 10.51 10.29 11.88
CA PHE A 221 9.64 11.47 11.82
C PHE A 221 8.91 11.74 13.14
N GLN A 222 8.57 10.69 13.89
CA GLN A 222 7.92 10.84 15.20
C GLN A 222 8.86 11.48 16.22
N ASN A 223 10.12 11.04 16.25
CA ASN A 223 11.15 11.62 17.10
C ASN A 223 11.44 13.07 16.72
N GLN A 224 11.54 13.38 15.43
CA GLN A 224 11.70 14.75 14.94
C GLN A 224 10.53 15.65 15.35
N ALA A 225 9.32 15.11 15.40
CA ALA A 225 8.12 15.84 15.84
C ALA A 225 7.97 15.91 17.37
N GLU A 226 8.83 15.24 18.14
CA GLU A 226 8.74 15.13 19.61
C GLU A 226 7.35 14.62 20.08
N VAL A 227 6.75 13.68 19.33
CA VAL A 227 5.44 13.11 19.65
C VAL A 227 5.60 11.77 20.39
N ALA A 228 5.08 11.67 21.61
CA ALA A 228 5.15 10.46 22.42
C ALA A 228 4.48 9.24 21.75
N ASP A 229 4.97 8.02 22.04
CA ASP A 229 4.48 6.77 21.45
C ASP A 229 2.99 6.49 21.70
N ASN A 230 2.43 7.04 22.78
CA ASN A 230 1.01 6.89 23.12
C ASN A 230 0.09 7.88 22.39
N ILE A 231 0.64 8.74 21.53
CA ILE A 231 -0.12 9.67 20.70
C ILE A 231 -0.02 9.19 19.25
N PRO A 232 -1.15 9.06 18.52
CA PRO A 232 -1.08 8.68 17.11
C PRO A 232 -0.27 9.71 16.36
N PHE A 233 0.70 9.25 15.58
CA PHE A 233 1.57 10.10 14.78
C PHE A 233 1.45 9.80 13.29
N MET A 234 1.68 8.54 12.92
CA MET A 234 1.52 8.02 11.58
C MET A 234 0.84 6.66 11.70
N LEU A 235 -0.27 6.46 11.01
CA LEU A 235 -0.99 5.18 10.92
C LEU A 235 -1.19 4.82 9.46
N SER A 236 -1.20 3.53 9.14
CA SER A 236 -1.38 3.02 7.78
C SER A 236 -2.76 2.41 7.57
N ILE A 237 -3.21 2.45 6.31
CA ILE A 237 -4.43 1.81 5.83
C ILE A 237 -4.04 0.73 4.81
N TYR A 238 -4.60 -0.46 4.95
CA TYR A 238 -4.50 -1.51 3.93
C TYR A 238 -5.76 -1.52 3.06
N ALA A 239 -5.60 -1.04 1.84
CA ALA A 239 -6.67 -0.93 0.86
C ALA A 239 -6.14 -1.15 -0.55
N SER A 240 -7.03 -1.59 -1.44
CA SER A 240 -6.77 -1.66 -2.87
C SER A 240 -7.97 -1.15 -3.64
N ALA A 241 -7.78 -0.81 -4.92
CA ALA A 241 -8.91 -0.49 -5.78
C ALA A 241 -9.82 -1.70 -6.02
N ASP A 242 -9.25 -2.91 -5.94
CA ASP A 242 -9.94 -4.17 -6.14
C ASP A 242 -10.89 -4.48 -4.97
N THR A 243 -10.51 -4.18 -3.73
CA THR A 243 -11.28 -4.57 -2.52
C THR A 243 -11.86 -3.42 -1.72
N GLY A 244 -11.45 -2.18 -2.02
CA GLY A 244 -11.58 -1.09 -1.08
C GLY A 244 -10.71 -1.32 0.16
N ASN A 245 -11.13 -0.76 1.28
CA ASN A 245 -10.40 -0.82 2.54
C ASN A 245 -10.66 -2.13 3.30
N LEU A 246 -9.59 -2.83 3.69
CA LEU A 246 -9.65 -4.09 4.44
C LEU A 246 -9.22 -3.95 5.89
N GLY A 247 -8.37 -2.97 6.23
CA GLY A 247 -7.87 -2.84 7.58
C GLY A 247 -7.10 -1.55 7.86
N PHE A 248 -6.96 -1.25 9.15
CA PHE A 248 -6.27 -0.07 9.65
C PHE A 248 -5.24 -0.46 10.71
N GLU A 249 -4.13 0.26 10.76
CA GLU A 249 -3.29 0.26 11.96
C GLU A 249 -4.02 0.97 13.12
N SER A 250 -3.82 0.46 14.33
CA SER A 250 -4.05 1.15 15.59
C SER A 250 -2.72 1.52 16.24
N LEU A 251 -2.76 2.38 17.27
CA LEU A 251 -1.61 2.61 18.16
C LEU A 251 -0.99 1.31 18.68
N TYR A 252 -1.82 0.30 18.94
CA TYR A 252 -1.36 -0.95 19.51
C TYR A 252 -0.67 -1.84 18.48
N SER A 253 -1.18 -1.91 17.25
CA SER A 253 -0.47 -2.60 16.15
C SER A 253 0.83 -1.91 15.78
N VAL A 254 0.89 -0.57 15.90
CA VAL A 254 2.14 0.19 15.74
C VAL A 254 3.12 -0.12 16.86
N ALA A 255 2.66 -0.19 18.11
CA ALA A 255 3.48 -0.60 19.24
C ALA A 255 4.07 -2.01 19.04
N VAL A 256 3.28 -2.97 18.52
CA VAL A 256 3.80 -4.29 18.11
C VAL A 256 4.92 -4.13 17.07
N ARG A 257 4.68 -3.37 16.00
CA ARG A 257 5.65 -3.25 14.91
C ARG A 257 6.96 -2.58 15.35
N LYS A 258 6.90 -1.53 16.16
CA LYS A 258 8.08 -0.88 16.74
C LYS A 258 8.87 -1.80 17.66
N LEU A 259 8.16 -2.51 18.55
CA LEU A 259 8.75 -3.47 19.46
C LEU A 259 9.50 -4.57 18.70
N LEU A 260 8.88 -5.16 17.67
CA LEU A 260 9.51 -6.19 16.85
C LEU A 260 10.69 -5.66 16.02
N CYS A 261 10.62 -4.41 15.57
CA CYS A 261 11.72 -3.76 14.85
C CYS A 261 12.93 -3.51 15.76
N GLN A 262 12.71 -3.22 17.05
CA GLN A 262 13.77 -2.92 18.02
C GLN A 262 14.34 -4.19 18.69
N ASN A 263 13.52 -5.22 18.89
CA ASN A 263 13.85 -6.42 19.65
C ASN A 263 13.92 -7.67 18.76
N GLU A 264 15.10 -7.93 18.20
CA GLU A 264 15.35 -9.08 17.33
C GLU A 264 15.14 -10.43 18.04
N ALA A 265 15.44 -10.52 19.34
CA ALA A 265 15.27 -11.76 20.11
C ALA A 265 13.79 -12.13 20.25
N LEU A 266 12.94 -11.17 20.59
CA LEU A 266 11.49 -11.34 20.61
C LEU A 266 10.94 -11.69 19.22
N THR A 267 11.39 -10.98 18.18
CA THR A 267 10.99 -11.25 16.79
C THR A 267 11.34 -12.68 16.37
N GLY A 268 12.55 -13.15 16.72
CA GLY A 268 13.01 -14.51 16.47
C GLY A 268 12.21 -15.56 17.24
N GLU A 269 11.89 -15.32 18.51
CA GLU A 269 11.04 -16.20 19.33
C GLU A 269 9.64 -16.34 18.71
N LEU A 270 9.03 -15.22 18.33
CA LEU A 270 7.73 -15.20 17.65
C LEU A 270 7.82 -15.70 16.21
N GLY A 271 9.05 -15.98 15.71
CA GLY A 271 9.45 -16.29 14.34
C GLY A 271 8.66 -15.52 13.30
N ILE A 272 8.69 -14.20 13.45
CA ILE A 272 8.25 -13.23 12.47
C ILE A 272 9.48 -12.89 11.63
N GLU A 273 9.37 -13.05 10.31
CA GLU A 273 10.51 -12.84 9.41
C GLU A 273 10.70 -11.36 9.06
N PHE A 274 11.93 -10.99 8.70
CA PHE A 274 12.24 -9.67 8.16
C PHE A 274 11.96 -9.62 6.64
N PRO A 275 11.48 -8.48 6.10
CA PRO A 275 11.13 -7.25 6.82
C PRO A 275 9.88 -7.43 7.69
N ILE A 276 9.84 -6.76 8.86
CA ILE A 276 8.71 -6.85 9.80
C ILE A 276 7.41 -6.43 9.08
N PRO A 277 6.37 -7.28 9.08
CA PRO A 277 5.13 -6.98 8.39
C PRO A 277 4.45 -5.73 8.92
N GLN A 278 3.63 -5.12 8.08
CA GLN A 278 2.64 -4.14 8.52
C GLN A 278 1.42 -4.86 9.10
N PHE A 279 1.02 -4.51 10.32
CA PHE A 279 -0.07 -5.17 11.03
C PHE A 279 -1.32 -4.29 11.03
N PHE A 280 -2.37 -4.75 10.34
CA PHE A 280 -3.64 -4.02 10.23
C PHE A 280 -4.74 -4.79 10.96
N HIS A 281 -5.49 -4.12 11.82
CA HIS A 281 -6.73 -4.69 12.35
C HIS A 281 -7.74 -4.82 11.21
N PHE A 282 -8.28 -6.02 11.04
CA PHE A 282 -9.29 -6.32 10.04
C PHE A 282 -10.57 -5.51 10.30
N ALA A 283 -10.98 -4.72 9.31
CA ALA A 283 -12.05 -3.72 9.44
C ALA A 283 -13.17 -3.87 8.40
N ALA A 284 -13.26 -5.02 7.72
CA ALA A 284 -14.24 -5.28 6.66
C ALA A 284 -15.17 -6.45 7.04
N PRO A 285 -16.26 -6.22 7.78
CA PRO A 285 -17.08 -7.28 8.38
C PRO A 285 -17.77 -8.20 7.35
N ASP A 286 -18.08 -7.68 6.16
CA ASP A 286 -18.71 -8.42 5.06
C ASP A 286 -17.69 -9.09 4.11
N THR A 287 -16.43 -9.20 4.55
CA THR A 287 -15.34 -9.79 3.78
C THR A 287 -14.87 -11.08 4.43
N PHE A 288 -14.51 -12.06 3.61
CA PHE A 288 -13.80 -13.24 4.05
C PHE A 288 -12.39 -13.24 3.45
N LEU A 289 -11.40 -13.45 4.31
CA LEU A 289 -9.99 -13.53 3.97
C LEU A 289 -9.50 -14.94 4.25
N GLU A 290 -8.77 -15.54 3.32
CA GLU A 290 -8.05 -16.79 3.53
C GLU A 290 -6.63 -16.70 2.95
N ILE A 291 -5.75 -17.60 3.40
CA ILE A 291 -4.40 -17.72 2.87
C ILE A 291 -4.39 -18.82 1.81
N VAL A 292 -4.05 -18.48 0.57
CA VAL A 292 -3.85 -19.46 -0.51
C VAL A 292 -2.42 -19.35 -1.04
N ASN A 293 -1.64 -20.42 -0.87
CA ASN A 293 -0.22 -20.46 -1.27
C ASN A 293 0.61 -19.28 -0.75
N GLY A 294 0.34 -18.85 0.49
CA GLY A 294 1.01 -17.70 1.13
C GLY A 294 0.50 -16.32 0.70
N ASN A 295 -0.51 -16.25 -0.16
CA ASN A 295 -1.09 -14.99 -0.65
C ASN A 295 -2.45 -14.71 -0.02
N LEU A 296 -2.78 -13.42 0.09
CA LEU A 296 -4.11 -12.99 0.49
C LEU A 296 -5.13 -13.31 -0.60
N CYS A 297 -6.15 -14.08 -0.21
CA CYS A 297 -7.31 -14.43 -1.00
C CYS A 297 -8.55 -13.80 -0.37
N VAL A 298 -9.37 -13.15 -1.19
CA VAL A 298 -10.51 -12.35 -0.74
C VAL A 298 -11.81 -12.85 -1.37
N THR A 299 -12.85 -12.99 -0.56
CA THR A 299 -14.24 -13.15 -1.02
C THR A 299 -15.06 -11.98 -0.49
N LEU A 300 -15.66 -11.21 -1.41
CA LEU A 300 -16.35 -9.96 -1.12
C LEU A 300 -17.44 -9.69 -2.17
N TRP A 301 -18.60 -9.25 -1.70
CA TRP A 301 -19.66 -8.76 -2.59
C TRP A 301 -19.55 -7.25 -2.78
N GLN A 302 -19.34 -6.84 -4.02
CA GLN A 302 -19.21 -5.45 -4.43
C GLN A 302 -19.65 -5.32 -5.90
N GLY A 303 -19.41 -4.18 -6.56
CA GLY A 303 -19.85 -3.95 -7.95
C GLY A 303 -19.34 -5.02 -8.93
N ILE A 304 -18.12 -5.51 -8.74
CA ILE A 304 -17.61 -6.74 -9.34
C ILE A 304 -17.38 -7.76 -8.21
N PRO A 305 -18.24 -8.78 -8.05
CA PRO A 305 -18.09 -9.75 -6.98
C PRO A 305 -16.75 -10.48 -7.05
N LEU A 306 -16.07 -10.55 -5.91
CA LEU A 306 -14.81 -11.27 -5.76
C LEU A 306 -15.12 -12.60 -5.08
N VAL A 307 -14.78 -13.71 -5.74
CA VAL A 307 -14.89 -15.06 -5.18
C VAL A 307 -13.52 -15.71 -5.24
N ARG A 308 -12.97 -16.01 -4.06
CA ARG A 308 -11.61 -16.55 -3.89
C ARG A 308 -10.58 -15.81 -4.75
N TYR A 309 -10.62 -14.47 -4.70
CA TYR A 309 -9.81 -13.59 -5.54
C TYR A 309 -8.44 -13.31 -4.92
N ILE A 310 -7.36 -13.63 -5.63
CA ILE A 310 -5.98 -13.51 -5.15
C ILE A 310 -5.43 -12.11 -5.43
N LEU A 311 -5.01 -11.40 -4.39
CA LEU A 311 -4.35 -10.08 -4.48
C LEU A 311 -2.82 -10.17 -4.68
N TYR A 312 -2.25 -11.35 -4.45
CA TYR A 312 -0.82 -11.63 -4.44
C TYR A 312 -0.03 -10.87 -3.36
N ASP A 313 -0.68 -10.24 -2.39
CA ASP A 313 0.02 -9.76 -1.20
C ASP A 313 0.41 -10.96 -0.32
N ARG A 314 1.68 -11.05 0.04
CA ARG A 314 2.17 -12.03 1.00
C ARG A 314 1.64 -11.68 2.37
N VAL A 315 0.94 -12.63 2.98
CA VAL A 315 0.18 -12.39 4.19
C VAL A 315 0.39 -13.48 5.22
N SER A 316 0.34 -13.06 6.48
CA SER A 316 0.03 -13.94 7.62
C SER A 316 -1.15 -13.33 8.37
N LEU A 317 -2.05 -14.17 8.87
CA LEU A 317 -3.21 -13.72 9.64
C LEU A 317 -2.98 -14.06 11.10
N TYR A 318 -3.22 -13.12 12.00
CA TYR A 318 -2.96 -13.29 13.43
C TYR A 318 -4.19 -13.07 14.28
N SER A 319 -4.37 -13.91 15.30
CA SER A 319 -5.23 -13.59 16.42
C SER A 319 -4.61 -12.44 17.22
N TRP A 320 -5.32 -11.31 17.32
CA TRP A 320 -4.81 -10.16 18.07
C TRP A 320 -4.56 -10.53 19.54
N ARG A 321 -5.55 -11.16 20.17
CA ARG A 321 -5.51 -11.54 21.58
C ARG A 321 -4.31 -12.44 21.88
N GLU A 322 -4.13 -13.49 21.09
CA GLU A 322 -3.08 -14.48 21.31
C GLU A 322 -1.69 -13.90 21.00
N LEU A 323 -1.55 -13.09 19.93
CA LEU A 323 -0.28 -12.43 19.61
C LEU A 323 0.13 -11.45 20.71
N ARG A 324 -0.80 -10.61 21.17
CA ARG A 324 -0.59 -9.69 22.28
C ARG A 324 -0.16 -10.44 23.54
N GLN A 325 -0.84 -11.53 23.89
CA GLN A 325 -0.49 -12.34 25.06
C GLN A 325 0.89 -12.98 24.93
N ALA A 326 1.24 -13.50 23.76
CA ALA A 326 2.55 -14.07 23.48
C ALA A 326 3.67 -13.03 23.65
N ILE A 327 3.47 -11.80 23.14
CA ILE A 327 4.40 -10.69 23.33
C ILE A 327 4.56 -10.34 24.80
N LEU A 328 3.45 -10.12 25.52
CA LEU A 328 3.46 -9.68 26.92
C LEU A 328 4.03 -10.72 27.90
N SER A 329 4.08 -12.00 27.49
CA SER A 329 4.60 -13.10 28.31
C SER A 329 6.03 -13.50 27.93
N SER A 330 6.63 -12.85 26.93
CA SER A 330 7.96 -13.20 26.44
C SER A 330 9.04 -12.89 27.48
N PRO A 331 10.00 -13.81 27.72
CA PRO A 331 11.17 -13.54 28.56
C PRO A 331 12.20 -12.63 27.87
N HIS A 332 12.03 -12.30 26.59
CA HIS A 332 12.94 -11.46 25.81
C HIS A 332 12.60 -9.97 25.86
N LEU A 333 11.56 -9.57 26.61
CA LEU A 333 11.26 -8.15 26.84
C LEU A 333 12.36 -7.48 27.67
N ASN A 334 12.81 -6.31 27.21
CA ASN A 334 13.86 -5.52 27.83
C ASN A 334 13.30 -4.21 28.42
N PRO A 335 14.02 -3.53 29.35
CA PRO A 335 13.57 -2.23 29.88
C PRO A 335 13.29 -1.15 28.82
N GLN A 336 14.00 -1.19 27.68
CA GLN A 336 13.78 -0.25 26.57
C GLN A 336 12.43 -0.44 25.87
N ASP A 337 11.81 -1.62 26.02
CA ASP A 337 10.52 -1.95 25.42
C ASP A 337 9.32 -1.42 26.22
N GLU A 338 9.57 -0.91 27.44
CA GLU A 338 8.55 -0.50 28.41
C GLU A 338 7.46 0.44 27.83
N PRO A 339 7.78 1.46 27.00
CA PRO A 339 6.76 2.33 26.42
C PRO A 339 5.72 1.57 25.59
N TRP A 340 6.17 0.62 24.76
CA TRP A 340 5.28 -0.17 23.90
C TRP A 340 4.59 -1.28 24.67
N VAL A 341 5.25 -1.89 25.65
CA VAL A 341 4.64 -2.88 26.55
C VAL A 341 3.46 -2.26 27.31
N LYS A 342 3.60 -1.05 27.86
CA LYS A 342 2.50 -0.34 28.53
C LYS A 342 1.31 -0.09 27.60
N LEU A 343 1.57 0.29 26.35
CA LEU A 343 0.52 0.45 25.34
C LEU A 343 -0.21 -0.86 25.10
N LEU A 344 0.52 -1.95 24.88
CA LEU A 344 -0.07 -3.27 24.68
C LEU A 344 -0.87 -3.75 25.91
N GLN A 345 -0.39 -3.49 27.13
CA GLN A 345 -1.14 -3.80 28.35
C GLN A 345 -2.49 -3.06 28.40
N SER A 346 -2.52 -1.79 28.00
CA SER A 346 -3.75 -0.98 27.95
C SER A 346 -4.70 -1.34 26.79
N ALA A 347 -4.23 -2.10 25.81
CA ALA A 347 -5.02 -2.45 24.63
C ALA A 347 -6.15 -3.42 24.98
N SER A 348 -7.33 -3.20 24.40
CA SER A 348 -8.45 -4.13 24.52
C SER A 348 -8.11 -5.48 23.89
N GLU A 349 -8.48 -6.58 24.57
CA GLU A 349 -8.39 -7.93 24.01
C GLU A 349 -9.40 -8.16 22.88
N GLY A 350 -10.46 -7.34 22.82
CA GLY A 350 -11.51 -7.43 21.82
C GLY A 350 -11.24 -6.67 20.52
N LEU A 351 -10.02 -6.16 20.30
CA LEU A 351 -9.68 -5.58 18.99
C LEU A 351 -9.71 -6.66 17.89
N PRO A 352 -10.06 -6.29 16.64
CA PRO A 352 -10.09 -7.24 15.55
C PRO A 352 -8.74 -7.92 15.31
N ASP A 353 -8.80 -9.13 14.77
CA ASP A 353 -7.63 -9.87 14.35
C ASP A 353 -6.84 -9.15 13.25
N LEU A 354 -5.58 -9.52 13.09
CA LEU A 354 -4.63 -8.78 12.26
C LEU A 354 -4.41 -9.43 10.90
N ILE A 355 -4.32 -8.58 9.89
CA ILE A 355 -3.72 -8.84 8.58
C ILE A 355 -2.27 -8.36 8.65
N ALA A 356 -1.31 -9.26 8.46
CA ALA A 356 0.12 -8.92 8.46
C ALA A 356 0.69 -9.04 7.04
N ILE A 357 1.03 -7.90 6.42
CA ILE A 357 1.52 -7.84 5.02
C ILE A 357 3.03 -7.66 5.01
N THR A 358 3.75 -8.56 4.32
CA THR A 358 5.23 -8.52 4.20
C THR A 358 5.73 -8.07 2.82
N GLY A 359 4.91 -8.14 1.78
CA GLY A 359 5.29 -7.78 0.42
C GLY A 359 4.33 -8.35 -0.62
N ARG A 360 4.73 -8.42 -1.89
CA ARG A 360 3.91 -8.98 -2.98
C ARG A 360 4.58 -10.20 -3.61
N ALA A 361 3.83 -11.23 -3.99
CA ALA A 361 4.35 -12.44 -4.63
C ALA A 361 4.40 -12.37 -6.16
N ASP A 362 3.66 -11.43 -6.76
CA ASP A 362 3.59 -11.22 -8.21
C ASP A 362 4.80 -10.45 -8.78
N ARG A 363 5.82 -10.22 -7.96
CA ARG A 363 7.01 -9.43 -8.31
C ARG A 363 6.62 -8.04 -8.82
N CYS A 364 5.68 -7.38 -8.15
CA CYS A 364 5.42 -5.96 -8.36
C CYS A 364 6.32 -5.11 -7.44
N LEU A 365 7.00 -4.11 -7.98
CA LEU A 365 7.63 -3.05 -7.18
C LEU A 365 6.63 -1.91 -6.99
N ILE A 366 6.66 -1.25 -5.84
CA ILE A 366 5.79 -0.10 -5.55
C ILE A 366 6.66 1.11 -5.22
N ILE A 367 6.52 2.19 -5.99
CA ILE A 367 7.24 3.46 -5.75
C ILE A 367 6.28 4.64 -5.93
N GLY A 368 6.14 5.49 -4.92
CA GLY A 368 5.16 6.58 -4.94
C GLY A 368 3.73 6.09 -5.20
N ALA A 369 3.36 4.95 -4.62
CA ALA A 369 2.11 4.20 -4.88
C ALA A 369 1.87 3.74 -6.35
N ALA A 370 2.88 3.82 -7.22
CA ALA A 370 2.82 3.27 -8.58
C ALA A 370 3.27 1.80 -8.58
N ASN A 371 2.49 0.93 -9.22
CA ASN A 371 2.79 -0.50 -9.35
C ASN A 371 3.63 -0.75 -10.61
N LEU A 372 4.92 -1.05 -10.44
CA LEU A 372 5.84 -1.38 -11.51
C LEU A 372 5.99 -2.90 -11.65
N MET A 373 5.52 -3.41 -12.79
CA MET A 373 5.61 -4.83 -13.12
C MET A 373 6.88 -5.13 -13.93
N GLU A 374 7.34 -6.39 -13.88
CA GLU A 374 8.56 -6.83 -14.56
C GLU A 374 8.59 -6.48 -16.06
N TYR A 375 7.47 -6.62 -16.79
CA TYR A 375 7.42 -6.28 -18.21
C TYR A 375 7.62 -4.78 -18.50
N MET A 376 7.19 -3.90 -17.59
CA MET A 376 7.38 -2.45 -17.73
C MET A 376 8.86 -2.10 -17.58
N LEU A 377 9.53 -2.74 -16.61
CA LEU A 377 10.97 -2.60 -16.40
C LEU A 377 11.75 -3.21 -17.57
N ASP A 378 11.31 -4.34 -18.12
CA ASP A 378 11.87 -4.95 -19.32
C ASP A 378 11.80 -4.00 -20.52
N GLU A 379 10.64 -3.38 -20.76
CA GLU A 379 10.47 -2.42 -21.86
C GLU A 379 11.31 -1.15 -21.64
N ALA A 380 11.42 -0.67 -20.40
CA ALA A 380 12.26 0.48 -20.07
C ALA A 380 13.75 0.20 -20.31
N VAL A 381 14.26 -0.93 -19.83
CA VAL A 381 15.69 -1.27 -19.94
C VAL A 381 16.07 -1.69 -21.36
N LYS A 382 15.15 -2.29 -22.13
CA LYS A 382 15.35 -2.69 -23.53
C LYS A 382 14.95 -1.60 -24.55
N ASN A 383 14.79 -0.36 -24.11
CA ASN A 383 14.49 0.74 -25.01
C ASN A 383 15.60 0.85 -26.09
N GLU A 384 15.21 1.10 -27.35
CA GLU A 384 16.12 1.32 -28.49
C GLU A 384 17.19 2.37 -28.22
N ASP A 385 16.87 3.42 -27.45
CA ASP A 385 17.81 4.48 -27.06
C ASP A 385 18.97 3.96 -26.19
N LEU A 386 18.82 2.77 -25.58
CA LEU A 386 19.77 2.19 -24.62
C LEU A 386 20.50 0.96 -25.14
N LYS A 387 20.19 0.49 -26.37
CA LYS A 387 20.75 -0.77 -26.91
C LYS A 387 22.27 -0.73 -27.09
N ASP A 388 22.82 0.46 -27.34
CA ASP A 388 24.25 0.67 -27.51
C ASP A 388 24.96 0.89 -26.16
N ILE A 389 24.24 0.77 -25.04
CA ILE A 389 24.77 0.96 -23.69
C ILE A 389 24.53 -0.27 -22.81
N LEU A 390 23.33 -0.84 -22.86
CA LEU A 390 22.88 -1.92 -21.98
C LEU A 390 22.62 -3.20 -22.75
N THR A 391 22.90 -4.35 -22.12
CA THR A 391 22.57 -5.68 -22.68
C THR A 391 21.07 -6.00 -22.61
N GLY A 392 20.31 -5.18 -21.89
CA GLY A 392 18.91 -5.45 -21.58
C GLY A 392 18.70 -6.34 -20.34
N LEU A 393 19.76 -6.79 -19.66
CA LEU A 393 19.69 -7.52 -18.39
C LEU A 393 19.78 -6.56 -17.20
N TYR A 394 18.93 -6.80 -16.20
CA TYR A 394 18.92 -6.00 -14.99
C TYR A 394 18.43 -6.78 -13.77
N ARG A 395 18.67 -6.19 -12.59
CA ARG A 395 17.97 -6.48 -11.34
C ARG A 395 17.38 -5.20 -10.77
N ALA A 396 16.10 -5.21 -10.43
CA ALA A 396 15.41 -4.07 -9.86
C ALA A 396 14.91 -4.36 -8.44
N THR A 397 15.08 -3.40 -7.53
CA THR A 397 14.57 -3.47 -6.14
C THR A 397 14.12 -2.10 -5.67
N ILE A 398 13.25 -2.04 -4.66
CA ILE A 398 12.98 -0.81 -3.91
C ILE A 398 13.96 -0.75 -2.74
N VAL A 399 14.67 0.37 -2.61
CA VAL A 399 15.57 0.63 -1.49
C VAL A 399 15.17 1.93 -0.80
N TYR A 400 15.41 1.98 0.51
CA TYR A 400 15.28 3.19 1.31
C TYR A 400 16.68 3.61 1.75
N GLU A 401 17.10 4.81 1.37
CA GLU A 401 18.33 5.43 1.87
C GLU A 401 17.93 6.67 2.68
N GLU A 402 18.38 6.73 3.94
CA GLU A 402 17.94 7.71 4.93
C GLU A 402 16.42 7.69 5.09
N ASN A 403 15.71 8.69 4.57
CA ASN A 403 14.26 8.83 4.63
C ASN A 403 13.60 8.83 3.23
N GLN A 404 14.34 8.54 2.16
CA GLN A 404 13.84 8.59 0.79
C GLN A 404 13.79 7.20 0.14
N GLN A 405 12.73 6.96 -0.62
CA GLN A 405 12.52 5.74 -1.40
C GLN A 405 13.13 5.88 -2.80
N TYR A 406 13.80 4.83 -3.28
CA TYR A 406 14.43 4.77 -4.60
C TYR A 406 14.12 3.45 -5.30
N LEU A 407 14.05 3.51 -6.64
CA LEU A 407 14.06 2.33 -7.50
C LEU A 407 15.51 2.04 -7.91
N SER A 408 16.09 1.00 -7.32
CA SER A 408 17.46 0.59 -7.62
C SER A 408 17.50 -0.37 -8.80
N PHE A 409 18.36 -0.07 -9.77
CA PHE A 409 18.69 -0.92 -10.90
C PHE A 409 20.16 -1.32 -10.84
N ASN A 410 20.43 -2.62 -10.86
CA ASN A 410 21.71 -3.14 -11.32
C ASN A 410 21.56 -3.44 -12.82
N LEU A 411 22.21 -2.65 -13.67
CA LEU A 411 22.13 -2.71 -15.13
C LEU A 411 23.41 -3.31 -15.69
N GLU A 412 23.30 -4.35 -16.51
CA GLU A 412 24.46 -4.86 -17.23
C GLU A 412 24.72 -4.03 -18.50
N THR A 413 25.94 -3.52 -18.60
CA THR A 413 26.44 -2.79 -19.77
C THR A 413 26.89 -3.73 -20.87
N ILE A 414 26.86 -3.28 -22.12
CA ILE A 414 27.46 -4.04 -23.22
C ILE A 414 28.99 -4.14 -23.05
N GLN A 415 29.61 -5.07 -23.78
CA GLN A 415 31.04 -5.32 -23.66
C GLN A 415 31.87 -4.09 -24.06
N ASP A 416 32.91 -3.79 -23.28
CA ASP A 416 33.94 -2.76 -23.53
C ASP A 416 33.42 -1.32 -23.70
N ILE A 417 32.23 -1.00 -23.14
CA ILE A 417 31.72 0.37 -23.16
C ILE A 417 32.34 1.25 -22.07
N ASP A 418 32.71 2.47 -22.46
CA ASP A 418 33.10 3.53 -21.54
C ASP A 418 31.88 4.38 -21.13
N LEU A 419 31.55 4.32 -19.83
CA LEU A 419 30.43 5.04 -19.23
C LEU A 419 30.87 6.43 -18.76
N ASP A 420 30.67 7.42 -19.62
CA ASP A 420 30.74 8.83 -19.24
C ASP A 420 29.42 9.31 -18.59
N LEU A 421 29.43 10.55 -18.10
CA LEU A 421 28.27 11.15 -17.45
C LEU A 421 27.08 11.36 -18.40
N GLU A 422 27.32 11.59 -19.69
CA GLU A 422 26.25 11.80 -20.67
C GLU A 422 25.49 10.50 -20.92
N LYS A 423 26.19 9.37 -21.04
CA LYS A 423 25.57 8.04 -21.17
C LYS A 423 24.79 7.67 -19.93
N ILE A 424 25.31 7.97 -18.73
CA ILE A 424 24.58 7.73 -17.47
C ILE A 424 23.29 8.55 -17.41
N ASP A 425 23.35 9.83 -17.81
CA ASP A 425 22.17 10.69 -17.87
C ASP A 425 21.16 10.20 -18.92
N LEU A 426 21.63 9.75 -20.09
CA LEU A 426 20.78 9.17 -21.13
C LEU A 426 20.04 7.94 -20.61
N VAL A 427 20.73 7.01 -19.95
CA VAL A 427 20.11 5.83 -19.30
C VAL A 427 19.05 6.28 -18.31
N TYR A 428 19.39 7.21 -17.41
CA TYR A 428 18.47 7.71 -16.41
C TYR A 428 17.18 8.27 -17.01
N TYR A 429 17.29 9.24 -17.91
CA TYR A 429 16.13 9.92 -18.48
C TYR A 429 15.32 9.01 -19.41
N SER A 430 15.97 8.09 -20.13
CA SER A 430 15.27 7.11 -20.96
C SER A 430 14.44 6.14 -20.12
N LEU A 431 14.99 5.65 -18.99
CA LEU A 431 14.26 4.80 -18.05
C LEU A 431 13.06 5.55 -17.44
N VAL A 432 13.26 6.76 -16.90
CA VAL A 432 12.17 7.56 -16.32
C VAL A 432 11.07 7.84 -17.35
N LYS A 433 11.43 8.24 -18.56
CA LYS A 433 10.48 8.54 -19.64
C LYS A 433 9.69 7.29 -20.05
N THR A 434 10.36 6.15 -20.20
CA THR A 434 9.71 4.91 -20.66
C THR A 434 8.79 4.36 -19.57
N LEU A 435 9.26 4.31 -18.32
CA LEU A 435 8.42 3.92 -17.18
C LEU A 435 7.23 4.87 -17.00
N GLY A 436 7.44 6.18 -17.17
CA GLY A 436 6.36 7.16 -17.08
C GLY A 436 5.30 7.03 -18.18
N ARG A 437 5.70 6.57 -19.38
CA ARG A 437 4.75 6.23 -20.45
C ARG A 437 3.92 4.99 -20.11
N LEU A 438 4.56 3.99 -19.51
CA LEU A 438 3.95 2.68 -19.22
C LEU A 438 3.10 2.68 -17.94
N GLU A 439 3.51 3.45 -16.95
CA GLU A 439 2.80 3.65 -15.69
C GLU A 439 2.65 5.17 -15.43
N PRO A 440 1.54 5.78 -15.86
CA PRO A 440 1.29 7.20 -15.66
C PRO A 440 1.37 7.64 -14.19
N TYR A 441 1.08 6.74 -13.23
CA TYR A 441 1.26 7.03 -11.80
C TYR A 441 2.69 7.25 -11.40
N PHE A 442 3.58 6.43 -11.97
CA PHE A 442 5.00 6.63 -11.77
C PHE A 442 5.42 8.00 -12.32
N PHE A 443 4.89 8.41 -13.48
CA PHE A 443 5.23 9.72 -14.04
C PHE A 443 4.70 10.89 -13.20
N GLU A 444 3.48 10.78 -12.71
CA GLU A 444 2.86 11.78 -11.85
C GLU A 444 3.62 11.90 -10.52
N ALA A 445 3.90 10.77 -9.87
CA ALA A 445 4.74 10.71 -8.68
C ALA A 445 6.15 11.26 -8.97
N TYR A 446 6.79 10.87 -10.07
CA TYR A 446 8.10 11.39 -10.48
C TYR A 446 8.06 12.91 -10.60
N LYS A 447 7.12 13.46 -11.39
CA LYS A 447 7.02 14.90 -11.61
C LYS A 447 6.82 15.66 -10.31
N ASN A 448 5.91 15.21 -9.46
CA ASN A 448 5.44 15.96 -8.29
C ASN A 448 6.30 15.72 -7.04
N LEU A 449 6.91 14.54 -6.91
CA LEU A 449 7.63 14.12 -5.70
C LEU A 449 9.14 14.01 -5.91
N TYR A 450 9.58 13.54 -7.07
CA TYR A 450 10.97 13.10 -7.26
C TYR A 450 11.81 13.98 -8.20
N SER A 451 11.21 14.68 -9.16
CA SER A 451 11.93 15.47 -10.17
C SER A 451 12.73 16.62 -9.55
N ILE A 452 12.30 17.10 -8.38
CA ILE A 452 12.99 18.15 -7.61
C ILE A 452 14.40 17.74 -7.17
N TRP A 453 14.69 16.43 -7.15
CA TRP A 453 15.98 15.88 -6.75
C TRP A 453 16.93 15.66 -7.92
N ASP A 454 16.48 15.83 -9.17
CA ASP A 454 17.28 15.50 -10.35
C ASP A 454 18.52 16.38 -10.52
N THR A 455 18.56 17.54 -9.84
CA THR A 455 19.73 18.42 -9.78
C THR A 455 20.92 17.79 -9.05
N ASP A 456 20.67 16.82 -8.17
CA ASP A 456 21.69 16.02 -7.50
C ASP A 456 21.59 14.57 -7.98
N ARG A 457 22.57 14.11 -8.78
CA ARG A 457 22.58 12.75 -9.33
C ARG A 457 22.48 11.68 -8.23
N LYS A 458 22.97 11.96 -7.02
CA LYS A 458 22.90 11.04 -5.89
C LYS A 458 21.52 10.96 -5.24
N LYS A 459 20.57 11.82 -5.62
CA LYS A 459 19.21 11.88 -5.03
C LYS A 459 18.09 11.62 -6.02
N ARG A 460 18.45 11.34 -7.28
CA ARG A 460 17.56 10.90 -8.34
C ARG A 460 16.74 9.67 -7.93
N ILE A 461 15.51 9.56 -8.44
CA ILE A 461 14.57 8.47 -8.10
C ILE A 461 15.11 7.08 -8.43
N LEU A 462 15.94 6.98 -9.47
CA LEU A 462 16.59 5.75 -9.89
C LEU A 462 18.02 5.68 -9.36
N ARG A 463 18.36 4.60 -8.64
CA ARG A 463 19.74 4.26 -8.30
C ARG A 463 20.31 3.37 -9.40
N LEU A 464 21.14 3.95 -10.26
CA LEU A 464 21.75 3.22 -11.37
C LEU A 464 23.11 2.66 -10.95
N ASN A 465 23.18 1.35 -10.81
CA ASN A 465 24.42 0.60 -10.60
C ASN A 465 24.76 -0.12 -11.90
N PHE A 466 25.91 0.19 -12.49
CA PHE A 466 26.33 -0.45 -13.73
C PHE A 466 27.29 -1.60 -13.42
N VAL A 467 27.00 -2.77 -13.96
CA VAL A 467 27.87 -3.93 -13.88
C VAL A 467 28.39 -4.27 -15.27
N SER A 468 29.67 -4.66 -15.35
CA SER A 468 30.29 -5.02 -16.62
C SER A 468 29.72 -6.34 -17.13
N TRP A 469 29.51 -6.45 -18.44
CA TRP A 469 29.27 -7.74 -19.06
C TRP A 469 30.45 -8.68 -18.79
N PRO A 470 30.22 -9.98 -18.52
CA PRO A 470 28.94 -10.67 -18.45
C PRO A 470 28.47 -10.97 -17.00
N SER A 471 28.47 -10.01 -16.07
CA SER A 471 28.13 -10.24 -14.66
C SER A 471 26.71 -10.83 -14.45
N LEU A 472 25.70 -10.28 -15.13
CA LEU A 472 24.32 -10.80 -15.11
C LEU A 472 24.11 -11.88 -16.19
N SER A 473 24.83 -11.78 -17.31
CA SER A 473 24.79 -12.76 -18.41
C SER A 473 25.40 -14.12 -18.06
N GLN A 474 26.39 -14.19 -17.16
CA GLN A 474 26.96 -15.47 -16.68
C GLN A 474 26.07 -16.13 -15.64
N THR A 475 25.47 -15.36 -14.75
CA THR A 475 24.57 -15.87 -13.71
C THR A 475 23.27 -16.45 -14.28
N THR A 476 22.82 -15.97 -15.44
CA THR A 476 21.69 -16.54 -16.17
C THR A 476 21.98 -17.88 -16.86
N LYS A 477 23.26 -18.25 -17.11
CA LYS A 477 23.64 -19.57 -17.65
C LYS A 477 23.47 -20.71 -16.64
N THR A 478 23.49 -20.41 -15.35
CA THR A 478 23.36 -21.39 -14.26
C THR A 478 22.02 -21.31 -13.53
N SER A 479 21.23 -20.24 -13.74
CA SER A 479 19.91 -20.04 -13.13
C SER A 479 18.97 -19.24 -14.03
N ILE A 480 17.86 -19.88 -14.44
CA ILE A 480 16.85 -19.32 -15.38
C ILE A 480 16.08 -18.11 -14.78
N LYS A 481 16.17 -17.86 -13.45
CA LYS A 481 15.27 -16.95 -12.71
C LYS A 481 15.89 -15.62 -12.21
N GLN A 482 17.06 -15.19 -12.68
CA GLN A 482 17.81 -14.06 -12.07
C GLN A 482 17.76 -12.71 -12.82
N ARG A 483 16.94 -12.57 -13.86
CA ARG A 483 16.58 -11.27 -14.47
C ARG A 483 15.33 -10.72 -13.78
N GLY A 484 15.23 -9.40 -13.65
CA GLY A 484 13.98 -8.74 -13.29
C GLY A 484 13.95 -8.21 -11.86
N ILE A 485 12.84 -8.42 -11.18
CA ILE A 485 12.62 -7.90 -9.83
C ILE A 485 13.19 -8.87 -8.78
N VAL A 486 14.02 -8.34 -7.90
CA VAL A 486 14.60 -9.09 -6.76
C VAL A 486 13.87 -8.66 -5.49
N GLN A 487 13.58 -9.61 -4.61
CA GLN A 487 12.89 -9.37 -3.34
C GLN A 487 13.83 -9.55 -2.17
#